data_AF-A0A2W5QUD2-F1
#
_entry.id   AF-A0A2W5QUD2-F1
#
_cell.length_a   1.000
_cell.length_b   1.000
_cell.length_c   1.000
_cell.angle_alpha   90.00
_cell.angle_beta   90.00
_cell.angle_gamma   90.00
#
_symmetry.space_group_name_H-M   'P 1'
#
loop_
_entity.id
_entity.type
_entity.pdbx_description
1 polymer ?
#
loop_
_entity_poly.entity_id
_entity_poly.type
_entity_poly.pdbx_seq_one_letter_code
_entity_poly.pdbx_strand_id
1 'polypeptide(L)'
;MKIVIEFYRTRPQDDAHAIVGRATEDVADLEAAVQLALALAQTLAMPQRPDAVMIADAQGTQLFSCVLDPLPGNKDGHHHDRP
;
A
#
# COMPACT_ATOMS: atom_id res chain seq x y z
N MET A 1 1.40 2.64 20.99
CA MET A 1 0.05 2.62 20.36
C MET A 1 0.03 1.47 19.39
N LYS A 2 -0.89 0.52 19.60
CA LYS A 2 -0.90 -0.70 18.82
C LYS A 2 -1.71 -0.49 17.55
N ILE A 3 -1.04 -0.60 16.41
CA ILE A 3 -1.63 -0.46 15.08
C ILE A 3 -1.56 -1.77 14.32
N VAL A 4 -2.41 -1.85 13.30
CA VAL A 4 -2.42 -2.90 12.30
C VAL A 4 -2.19 -2.23 10.95
N ILE A 5 -1.13 -2.63 10.26
CA ILE A 5 -0.80 -2.17 8.92
C ILE A 5 -1.20 -3.28 7.95
N GLU A 6 -2.08 -2.98 7.01
CA GLU A 6 -2.55 -3.91 5.98
C GLU A 6 -2.12 -3.41 4.61
N PHE A 7 -1.43 -4.28 3.88
CA PHE A 7 -0.96 -4.03 2.53
C PHE A 7 -1.91 -4.72 1.56
N TYR A 8 -2.42 -3.94 0.62
CA TYR A 8 -3.34 -4.38 -0.41
C TYR A 8 -2.68 -4.33 -1.77
N ARG A 9 -3.09 -5.26 -2.62
CA ARG A 9 -2.78 -5.26 -4.03
C ARG A 9 -4.03 -5.41 -4.86
N THR A 10 -4.26 -4.48 -5.76
CA THR A 10 -5.26 -4.54 -6.81
C THR A 10 -4.70 -5.36 -7.97
N ARG A 11 -5.32 -6.50 -8.28
CA ARG A 11 -4.90 -7.28 -9.45
C ARG A 11 -5.53 -6.66 -10.71
N PRO A 12 -4.74 -6.19 -11.69
CA PRO A 12 -5.27 -5.54 -12.89
C PRO A 12 -6.09 -6.48 -13.79
N GLN A 13 -6.06 -7.78 -13.51
CA GLN A 13 -6.77 -8.79 -14.28
C GLN A 13 -8.23 -8.94 -13.88
N ASP A 14 -8.57 -8.65 -12.62
CA ASP A 14 -9.90 -8.94 -12.05
C ASP A 14 -10.38 -7.84 -11.07
N ASP A 15 -9.66 -6.71 -10.97
CA ASP A 15 -9.91 -5.61 -10.02
C ASP A 15 -10.10 -6.08 -8.55
N ALA A 16 -9.55 -7.24 -8.22
CA ALA A 16 -9.67 -7.82 -6.90
C ALA A 16 -8.63 -7.20 -5.97
N HIS A 17 -9.11 -6.61 -4.87
CA HIS A 17 -8.27 -6.16 -3.76
C HIS A 17 -7.87 -7.36 -2.90
N ALA A 18 -6.63 -7.81 -3.03
CA ALA A 18 -6.06 -8.88 -2.22
C ALA A 18 -5.16 -8.32 -1.12
N ILE A 19 -5.31 -8.82 0.10
CA ILE A 19 -4.37 -8.50 1.19
C ILE A 19 -3.09 -9.30 0.94
N VAL A 20 -1.99 -8.61 0.66
CA VAL A 20 -0.67 -9.23 0.42
C VAL A 20 0.18 -9.30 1.68
N GLY A 21 -0.15 -8.51 2.70
CA GLY A 21 0.57 -8.50 3.97
C GLY A 21 -0.23 -7.83 5.07
N ARG A 22 -0.06 -8.30 6.30
CA ARG A 22 -0.57 -7.67 7.51
C ARG A 22 0.50 -7.68 8.58
N ALA A 23 0.83 -6.52 9.12
CA ALA A 23 1.77 -6.34 10.22
C ALA A 23 1.05 -5.70 11.42
N THR A 24 1.46 -6.02 12.63
CA THR A 24 0.91 -5.42 13.86
C THR A 24 2.07 -4.89 14.66
N GLU A 25 2.15 -3.56 14.76
CA GLU A 25 3.30 -2.86 15.30
C GLU A 25 2.85 -1.97 16.47
N ASP A 26 3.73 -1.76 17.43
CA ASP A 26 3.53 -0.72 18.45
C ASP A 26 4.36 0.51 18.08
N VAL A 27 3.67 1.61 17.81
CA VAL A 27 4.26 2.89 17.42
C VAL A 27 3.94 3.95 18.45
N ALA A 28 4.75 5.00 18.53
CA ALA A 28 4.45 6.12 19.42
C ALA A 28 3.14 6.82 19.02
N ASP A 29 3.01 7.15 17.72
CA ASP A 29 1.94 7.98 17.17
C ASP A 29 1.60 7.59 15.71
N LEU A 30 0.54 8.19 15.16
CA LEU A 30 0.13 7.98 13.76
C LEU A 30 1.22 8.36 12.75
N GLU A 31 2.02 9.40 13.02
CA GLU A 31 3.10 9.79 12.10
C GLU A 31 4.19 8.70 12.02
N ALA A 32 4.54 8.12 13.17
CA ALA A 32 5.44 6.96 13.23
C ALA A 32 4.83 5.73 12.53
N ALA A 33 3.52 5.53 12.63
CA ALA A 33 2.79 4.50 11.89
C ALA A 33 2.97 4.64 10.38
N VAL A 34 2.79 5.85 9.86
CA VAL A 34 2.90 6.14 8.42
C VAL A 34 4.33 5.95 7.94
N GLN A 35 5.31 6.47 8.68
CA GLN A 35 6.73 6.28 8.33
C GLN A 35 7.12 4.80 8.31
N LEU A 36 6.67 4.02 9.30
CA LEU A 36 6.92 2.59 9.37
C LEU A 36 6.23 1.84 8.22
N ALA A 37 4.97 2.15 7.92
CA ALA A 37 4.22 1.55 6.82
C ALA A 37 4.91 1.79 5.46
N LEU A 38 5.39 3.02 5.22
CA LEU A 38 6.13 3.38 4.00
C LEU A 38 7.52 2.72 3.95
N ALA A 39 8.21 2.63 5.09
CA ALA A 39 9.50 1.94 5.17
C ALA A 39 9.32 0.44 4.90
N LEU A 40 8.30 -0.20 5.46
CA LEU A 40 7.94 -1.59 5.20
C LEU A 40 7.59 -1.78 3.72
N ALA A 41 6.74 -0.93 3.14
CA ALA A 41 6.40 -1.03 1.71
C ALA A 41 7.63 -1.00 0.77
N GLN A 42 8.68 -0.26 1.14
CA GLN A 42 9.92 -0.15 0.35
C GLN A 42 10.95 -1.25 0.65
N THR A 43 11.05 -1.69 1.90
CA THR A 43 12.08 -2.64 2.35
C THR A 43 11.67 -4.09 2.23
N LEU A 44 10.36 -4.36 2.32
CA LEU A 44 9.84 -5.69 2.15
C LEU A 44 9.96 -6.03 0.66
N ALA A 45 10.98 -6.81 0.31
CA ALA A 45 11.12 -7.48 -0.97
C ALA A 45 10.02 -8.54 -1.13
N MET A 46 8.76 -8.13 -0.99
CA MET A 46 7.61 -8.96 -1.22
C MET A 46 7.58 -9.28 -2.72
N PRO A 47 7.40 -10.56 -3.10
CA PRO A 47 7.23 -10.94 -4.50
C PRO A 47 6.04 -10.23 -5.16
N GLN A 48 5.12 -9.71 -4.34
CA GLN A 48 3.99 -8.91 -4.75
C GLN A 48 4.14 -7.51 -4.13
N ARG A 49 4.47 -6.49 -4.94
CA ARG A 49 4.47 -5.11 -4.48
C ARG A 49 3.03 -4.67 -4.20
N PRO A 50 2.72 -4.18 -2.99
CA PRO A 50 1.41 -3.58 -2.71
C PRO A 50 1.26 -2.25 -3.45
N ASP A 51 0.02 -1.96 -3.88
CA ASP A 51 -0.37 -0.66 -4.44
C ASP A 51 -1.20 0.18 -3.46
N ALA A 52 -1.58 -0.38 -2.31
CA ALA A 52 -2.21 0.38 -1.25
C ALA A 52 -1.81 -0.11 0.13
N VAL A 53 -1.85 0.80 1.10
CA VAL A 53 -1.63 0.52 2.51
C VAL A 53 -2.72 1.16 3.35
N MET A 54 -3.21 0.41 4.33
CA MET A 54 -4.14 0.89 5.35
C MET A 54 -3.51 0.71 6.72
N ILE A 55 -3.74 1.66 7.60
CA ILE A 55 -3.36 1.62 9.00
C ILE A 55 -4.65 1.69 9.81
N ALA A 56 -4.87 0.70 10.65
CA ALA A 56 -5.96 0.64 11.61
C ALA A 56 -5.42 0.57 13.04
N ASP A 57 -6.23 1.00 14.00
CA ASP A 57 -5.96 0.76 15.42
C ASP A 57 -6.20 -0.73 15.78
N ALA A 58 -5.76 -1.15 16.97
CA ALA A 58 -6.07 -2.46 17.54
C ALA A 58 -7.58 -2.80 17.58
N GLN A 59 -8.45 -1.80 17.61
CA GLN A 59 -9.92 -1.99 17.53
C GLN A 59 -10.44 -2.19 16.09
N GLY A 60 -9.57 -2.11 15.08
CA GLY A 60 -9.95 -2.18 13.67
C GLY A 60 -10.48 -0.87 13.08
N THR A 61 -10.41 0.22 13.84
CA THR A 61 -10.74 1.56 13.34
C THR A 61 -9.67 2.03 12.38
N GLN A 62 -10.03 2.28 11.12
CA GLN A 62 -9.13 2.86 10.13
C GLN A 62 -8.66 4.24 10.58
N LEU A 63 -7.35 4.39 10.75
CA LEU A 63 -6.70 5.64 11.13
C LEU A 63 -6.13 6.37 9.90
N PHE A 64 -5.62 5.61 8.94
CA PHE A 64 -4.98 6.15 7.74
C PHE A 64 -5.06 5.16 6.57
N SER A 65 -5.10 5.67 5.35
CA SER A 65 -5.02 4.86 4.13
C SER A 65 -4.34 5.66 3.04
N CYS A 66 -3.41 5.03 2.33
CA CYS A 66 -2.68 5.65 1.23
C CYS A 66 -2.50 4.66 0.09
N VAL A 67 -2.70 5.14 -1.13
CA VAL A 67 -2.38 4.41 -2.35
C VAL A 67 -0.87 4.57 -2.59
N LEU A 68 -0.15 3.46 -2.56
CA LEU A 68 1.24 3.36 -2.96
C LEU A 68 1.22 3.27 -4.48
N ASP A 69 1.09 4.42 -5.15
CA ASP A 69 1.04 4.47 -6.61
C ASP A 69 2.08 3.50 -7.19
N PRO A 70 1.70 2.54 -8.05
CA PRO A 70 2.70 1.76 -8.74
C PRO A 70 3.52 2.79 -9.50
N LEU A 71 4.82 2.88 -9.19
CA LEU A 71 5.80 3.64 -9.97
C LEU A 71 5.33 3.67 -11.42
N PRO A 72 5.25 4.83 -12.10
CA PRO A 72 4.80 4.89 -13.48
C PRO A 72 5.74 4.03 -14.32
N GLY A 73 5.43 2.73 -14.39
CA GLY A 73 6.15 1.75 -15.15
C GLY A 73 5.75 2.03 -16.57
N ASN A 74 6.55 2.86 -17.25
CA ASN A 74 6.44 3.17 -18.65
C ASN A 74 4.99 3.28 -19.16
N LYS A 75 4.38 4.45 -18.99
CA LYS A 75 3.47 4.96 -20.02
C LYS A 75 4.30 5.49 -21.21
N ASP A 76 5.24 4.70 -21.69
CA ASP A 76 5.93 4.93 -22.95
C ASP A 76 5.50 3.85 -23.92
N GLY A 77 4.45 4.20 -24.65
CA GLY A 77 3.79 3.41 -25.70
C GLY A 77 2.90 4.32 -26.54
N HIS A 78 3.54 5.23 -27.28
CA HIS A 78 2.99 6.10 -28.32
C HIS A 78 2.24 5.34 -29.44
N HIS A 79 1.07 5.86 -29.85
CA HIS A 79 0.70 6.14 -31.25
C HIS A 79 -0.60 6.95 -31.24
N HIS A 80 -0.57 8.27 -31.47
CA HIS A 80 -0.77 8.89 -32.78
C HIS A 80 -1.93 8.26 -33.55
N ASP A 81 -3.10 8.88 -33.53
CA ASP A 81 -3.71 9.35 -34.79
C ASP A 81 -4.73 10.45 -34.52
N ARG A 82 -4.49 11.55 -35.21
CA ARG A 82 -5.40 12.67 -35.41
C ARG A 82 -5.96 12.48 -36.82
N PRO A 83 -7.25 12.69 -37.03
CA PRO A 83 -7.64 13.86 -37.84
C PRO A 83 -8.39 14.92 -37.02
#